data_AF-A0A8I5ZSI2-F1
#
_entry.id   AF-A0A8I5ZSI2-F1
#
_cell.length_a   1.000
_cell.length_b   1.000
_cell.length_c   1.000
_cell.angle_alpha   90.00
_cell.angle_beta   90.00
_cell.angle_gamma   90.00
#
_symmetry.space_group_name_H-M   'P 1'
#
loop_
_entity.id
_entity.type
_entity.pdbx_description
1 polymer ?
#
loop_
_entity_poly.entity_id
_entity_poly.type
_entity_poly.pdbx_seq_one_letter_code
_entity_poly.pdbx_strand_id
1 'polypeptide(L)'
;MADEELLAEKMAVDGGCGDTGDWEGRWNHVKKFLEWPGPFIHPDFEPSTESLQFLLDTCKVLVIGAGGLGCELLKNLALSGFRQIHVIDMDTIDVSNLNSQFLFRPKDVGRPKMDQWNADISSKL
;
A
#
# COMPACT_ATOMS: atom_id res chain seq x y z
N MET A 1 -4.06 -24.02 -15.30
CA MET A 1 -4.09 -24.33 -13.86
C MET A 1 -2.75 -24.03 -13.21
N ALA A 2 -1.64 -24.67 -13.58
CA ALA A 2 -0.32 -24.39 -12.97
C ALA A 2 0.14 -22.92 -13.12
N ASP A 3 -0.15 -22.28 -14.26
CA ASP A 3 0.25 -20.89 -14.50
C ASP A 3 -0.58 -19.87 -13.68
N GLU A 4 -1.85 -20.18 -13.38
CA GLU A 4 -2.73 -19.30 -12.60
C GLU A 4 -2.39 -19.35 -11.10
N GLU A 5 -2.05 -20.52 -10.57
CA GLU A 5 -1.59 -20.64 -9.17
C GLU A 5 -0.27 -19.91 -8.95
N LEU A 6 0.69 -20.04 -9.88
CA LEU A 6 1.96 -19.30 -9.81
C LEU A 6 1.76 -17.78 -9.92
N LEU A 7 0.81 -17.34 -10.75
CA LEU A 7 0.43 -15.92 -10.83
C LEU A 7 -0.16 -15.45 -9.51
N ALA A 8 -1.14 -16.17 -8.95
CA ALA A 8 -1.75 -15.84 -7.67
C ALA A 8 -0.72 -15.76 -6.53
N GLU A 9 0.24 -16.68 -6.49
CA GLU A 9 1.31 -16.70 -5.49
C GLU A 9 2.25 -15.48 -5.60
N LYS A 10 2.57 -15.04 -6.82
CA LYS A 10 3.36 -13.81 -7.02
C LYS A 10 2.58 -12.52 -6.73
N MET A 11 1.25 -12.58 -6.81
CA MET A 11 0.34 -11.43 -6.66
C MET A 11 -0.12 -11.23 -5.21
N ALA A 12 -0.18 -12.29 -4.42
CA ALA A 12 -0.59 -12.24 -3.02
C ALA A 12 0.60 -11.99 -2.10
N VAL A 13 0.88 -10.72 -1.81
CA VAL A 13 1.69 -10.39 -0.62
C VAL A 13 0.81 -10.57 0.60
N ASP A 14 1.11 -11.57 1.41
CA ASP A 14 0.67 -11.60 2.80
C ASP A 14 1.35 -10.42 3.50
N GLY A 15 0.65 -9.29 3.60
CA GLY A 15 1.08 -8.17 4.44
C GLY A 15 1.21 -8.69 5.86
N GLY A 16 2.42 -9.08 6.25
CA GLY A 16 2.68 -9.77 7.50
C GLY A 16 2.25 -8.93 8.69
N CYS A 17 1.51 -9.54 9.61
CA CYS A 17 1.26 -9.00 10.96
C CYS A 17 2.55 -8.96 11.84
N GLY A 18 3.73 -9.21 11.25
CA GLY A 18 5.01 -9.36 11.94
C GLY A 18 5.76 -8.05 12.09
N ASP A 19 6.58 -7.98 13.15
CA ASP A 19 7.58 -6.94 13.50
C ASP A 19 7.38 -5.60 12.80
N THR A 20 6.48 -4.78 13.35
CA THR A 20 6.09 -3.54 12.71
C THR A 20 7.30 -2.64 12.56
N GLY A 21 7.67 -2.23 11.34
CA GLY A 21 8.67 -1.19 11.12
C GLY A 21 8.25 0.20 11.65
N ASP A 22 7.29 0.24 12.57
CA ASP A 22 6.74 1.43 13.20
C ASP A 22 7.72 1.99 14.22
N TRP A 23 8.21 3.20 13.95
CA TRP A 23 8.85 4.03 14.96
C TRP A 23 7.81 4.78 15.80
N GLU A 24 8.22 5.26 16.97
CA GLU A 24 7.38 6.02 17.87
C GLU A 24 6.75 7.24 17.15
N GLY A 25 5.43 7.38 17.26
CA GLY A 25 4.70 8.51 16.69
C GLY A 25 4.49 8.46 15.17
N ARG A 26 4.86 7.37 14.49
CA ARG A 26 4.62 7.17 13.03
C ARG A 26 3.20 7.54 12.62
N TRP A 27 2.20 7.11 13.40
CA TRP A 27 0.78 7.30 13.09
C TRP A 27 0.15 8.54 13.73
N ASN A 28 0.92 9.43 14.35
CA ASN A 28 0.37 10.58 15.09
C ASN A 28 -0.54 11.47 14.22
N HIS A 29 -0.19 11.68 12.96
CA HIS A 29 -1.02 12.48 12.06
C HIS A 29 -2.29 11.76 11.63
N VAL A 30 -2.21 10.45 11.40
CA VAL A 30 -3.38 9.62 11.05
C VAL A 30 -4.33 9.53 12.24
N LYS A 31 -3.82 9.34 13.45
CA LYS A 31 -4.62 9.39 14.69
C LYS A 31 -5.36 10.71 14.84
N LYS A 32 -4.70 11.84 14.63
CA LYS A 32 -5.36 13.16 14.66
C LYS A 32 -6.52 13.25 13.67
N PHE A 33 -6.39 12.67 12.48
CA PHE A 33 -7.47 12.67 11.49
C PHE A 33 -8.62 11.74 11.90
N LEU A 34 -8.32 10.58 12.46
CA LEU A 34 -9.32 9.57 12.83
C LEU A 34 -10.02 9.84 14.18
N GLU A 35 -9.36 10.55 15.10
CA GLU A 35 -9.81 10.74 16.48
C GLU A 35 -10.36 12.15 16.75
N TRP A 36 -10.08 13.14 15.89
CA TRP A 36 -10.49 14.52 16.17
C TRP A 36 -11.81 14.89 15.50
N PRO A 37 -12.82 15.34 16.25
CA PRO A 37 -14.00 16.00 15.67
C PRO A 37 -13.65 17.40 15.15
N GLY A 38 -14.40 17.90 14.17
CA GLY A 38 -14.20 19.23 13.60
C GLY A 38 -15.41 19.74 12.82
N PRO A 39 -15.51 21.06 12.57
CA PRO A 39 -16.69 21.67 11.94
C PRO A 39 -16.90 21.29 10.47
N PHE A 40 -15.91 20.66 9.85
CA PHE A 40 -15.94 20.24 8.44
C PHE A 40 -16.00 18.71 8.27
N ILE A 41 -16.23 17.99 9.36
CA ILE A 41 -16.35 16.53 9.34
C ILE A 41 -17.77 16.14 8.94
N HIS A 42 -17.88 15.06 8.16
CA HIS A 42 -19.18 14.53 7.74
C HIS A 42 -20.03 14.16 8.97
N PRO A 43 -21.34 14.47 9.01
CA PRO A 43 -22.18 14.22 10.19
C PRO A 43 -22.16 12.77 10.69
N ASP A 44 -22.01 11.80 9.78
CA ASP A 44 -21.99 10.37 10.09
C ASP A 44 -20.58 9.83 10.42
N PHE A 45 -19.56 10.68 10.46
CA PHE A 45 -18.22 10.26 10.86
C PHE A 45 -18.09 10.33 12.38
N GLU A 46 -17.90 9.17 13.00
CA GLU A 46 -17.67 9.03 14.43
C GLU A 46 -16.17 8.84 14.69
N PRO A 47 -15.47 9.82 15.31
CA PRO A 47 -14.07 9.66 15.63
C PRO A 47 -13.86 8.53 16.63
N SER A 48 -12.89 7.66 16.37
CA SER A 48 -12.60 6.52 17.26
C SER A 48 -11.10 6.19 17.30
N THR A 49 -10.64 5.73 18.47
CA THR A 49 -9.26 5.26 18.67
C THR A 49 -9.01 3.92 17.99
N GLU A 50 -10.08 3.15 17.79
CA GLU A 50 -10.09 1.81 17.22
C GLU A 50 -10.00 1.85 15.69
N SER A 51 -10.40 2.95 15.05
CA SER A 51 -10.35 3.12 13.59
C SER A 51 -8.96 2.85 13.04
N LEU A 52 -7.91 3.35 13.69
CA LEU A 52 -6.55 3.10 13.22
C LEU A 52 -6.20 1.61 13.31
N GLN A 53 -6.54 0.95 14.42
CA GLN A 53 -6.27 -0.48 14.60
C GLN A 53 -7.00 -1.32 13.55
N PHE A 54 -8.24 -0.93 13.22
CA PHE A 54 -9.00 -1.55 12.15
C PHE A 54 -8.30 -1.43 10.79
N LEU A 55 -7.77 -0.25 10.45
CA LEU A 55 -7.03 -0.05 9.19
C LEU A 55 -5.74 -0.90 9.15
N LEU A 56 -5.02 -0.97 10.27
CA LEU A 56 -3.74 -1.68 10.37
C LEU A 56 -3.92 -3.21 10.29
N ASP A 57 -4.88 -3.77 11.03
CA ASP A 57 -4.93 -5.22 11.25
C ASP A 57 -6.06 -5.93 10.50
N THR A 58 -7.14 -5.21 10.18
CA THR A 58 -8.37 -5.83 9.66
C THR A 58 -8.64 -5.46 8.20
N CYS A 59 -8.35 -4.23 7.81
CA CYS A 59 -8.70 -3.72 6.49
C CYS A 59 -7.77 -4.30 5.41
N LYS A 60 -8.37 -5.02 4.45
CA LYS A 60 -7.72 -5.56 3.25
C LYS A 60 -8.06 -4.72 2.03
N VAL A 61 -7.05 -4.29 1.30
CA VAL A 61 -7.21 -3.50 0.09
C VAL A 61 -6.59 -4.24 -1.09
N LEU A 62 -7.37 -4.47 -2.14
CA LEU A 62 -6.87 -4.97 -3.42
C LEU A 62 -6.78 -3.80 -4.40
N VAL A 63 -5.59 -3.55 -4.94
CA VAL A 63 -5.34 -2.55 -5.98
C VAL A 63 -4.98 -3.24 -7.27
N ILE A 64 -5.74 -2.98 -8.33
CA ILE A 64 -5.45 -3.48 -9.68
C ILE A 64 -4.82 -2.35 -10.48
N GLY A 65 -3.53 -2.50 -10.79
CA GLY A 65 -2.71 -1.54 -11.51
C GLY A 65 -1.74 -0.77 -10.62
N ALA A 66 -0.45 -0.93 -10.88
CA ALA A 66 0.67 -0.17 -10.33
C ALA A 66 1.27 0.78 -11.38
N GLY A 67 0.41 1.40 -12.20
CA GLY A 67 0.78 2.49 -13.09
C GLY A 67 1.00 3.82 -12.35
N GLY A 68 1.10 4.94 -13.07
CA GLY A 68 1.38 6.26 -12.47
C GLY A 68 0.43 6.64 -11.31
N LEU A 69 -0.88 6.59 -11.54
CA LEU A 69 -1.88 6.84 -10.50
C LEU A 69 -1.85 5.76 -9.41
N GLY A 70 -1.64 4.50 -9.81
CA GLY A 70 -1.57 3.36 -8.89
C GLY A 70 -0.43 3.48 -7.89
N CYS A 71 0.78 3.83 -8.34
CA CYS A 71 1.94 4.04 -7.46
C CYS A 71 1.69 5.11 -6.39
N GLU A 72 1.09 6.24 -6.79
CA GLU A 72 0.76 7.32 -5.85
C GLU A 72 -0.32 6.89 -4.85
N LEU A 73 -1.34 6.17 -5.30
CA LEU A 73 -2.36 5.60 -4.43
C LEU A 73 -1.75 4.60 -3.44
N LEU A 74 -0.91 3.67 -3.90
CA LEU A 74 -0.28 2.65 -3.08
C LEU A 74 0.60 3.25 -1.99
N LYS A 75 1.36 4.30 -2.33
CA LYS A 75 2.11 5.10 -1.35
C LYS A 75 1.19 5.67 -0.29
N ASN A 76 0.10 6.31 -0.70
CA ASN A 76 -0.82 6.95 0.21
C ASN A 76 -1.52 5.92 1.12
N LEU A 77 -1.93 4.77 0.59
CA LEU A 77 -2.51 3.68 1.39
C LEU A 77 -1.53 3.22 2.48
N ALA A 78 -0.29 2.93 2.09
CA ALA A 78 0.74 2.48 3.03
C ALA A 78 1.07 3.53 4.11
N LEU A 79 1.04 4.81 3.75
CA LEU A 79 1.27 5.93 4.67
C LEU A 79 0.03 6.32 5.49
N SER A 80 -1.16 5.79 5.16
CA SER A 80 -2.43 6.10 5.84
C SER A 80 -2.90 4.99 6.79
N GLY A 81 -2.06 3.98 7.04
CA GLY A 81 -2.35 2.92 8.01
C GLY A 81 -2.92 1.64 7.40
N PHE A 82 -3.01 1.53 6.07
CA PHE A 82 -3.39 0.26 5.43
C PHE A 82 -2.16 -0.63 5.29
N ARG A 83 -2.19 -1.82 5.91
CA ARG A 83 -1.06 -2.78 5.86
C ARG A 83 -1.33 -3.96 4.95
N GLN A 84 -2.57 -4.45 4.91
CA GLN A 84 -2.93 -5.60 4.07
C GLN A 84 -3.32 -5.11 2.68
N ILE A 85 -2.32 -4.63 1.94
CA ILE A 85 -2.46 -4.18 0.57
C ILE A 85 -2.01 -5.30 -0.36
N HIS A 86 -2.89 -5.75 -1.23
CA HIS A 86 -2.59 -6.68 -2.31
C HIS A 86 -2.61 -5.90 -3.62
N VAL A 87 -1.61 -6.13 -4.48
CA VAL A 87 -1.50 -5.41 -5.75
C VAL A 87 -1.45 -6.41 -6.89
N ILE A 88 -2.16 -6.09 -7.96
CA ILE A 88 -2.17 -6.86 -9.19
C ILE A 88 -1.72 -5.94 -10.32
N ASP A 89 -0.55 -6.23 -10.89
CA ASP A 89 -0.08 -5.60 -12.12
C ASP A 89 0.66 -6.65 -12.96
N MET A 90 0.29 -6.76 -14.23
CA MET A 90 0.86 -7.74 -15.16
C MET A 90 1.91 -7.14 -16.10
N ASP A 91 2.22 -5.85 -15.95
CA ASP A 91 3.22 -5.17 -16.76
C ASP A 91 4.63 -5.36 -16.19
N THR A 92 5.60 -5.16 -17.06
CA THR A 92 7.00 -4.93 -16.70
C THR A 92 7.31 -3.44 -16.64
N ILE A 93 8.38 -3.10 -15.92
CA ILE A 93 8.87 -1.73 -15.81
C ILE A 93 9.52 -1.32 -17.13
N ASP A 94 9.03 -0.24 -17.73
CA ASP A 94 9.63 0.40 -18.89
C ASP A 94 10.29 1.73 -18.51
N VAL A 95 11.26 2.18 -19.31
CA VAL A 95 11.90 3.49 -19.21
C VAL A 95 10.85 4.61 -19.20
N SER A 96 9.79 4.47 -20.01
CA SER A 96 8.69 5.43 -20.06
C SER A 96 7.92 5.58 -18.74
N ASN A 97 8.00 4.60 -17.83
CA ASN A 97 7.35 4.63 -16.53
C ASN A 97 8.11 5.45 -15.48
N LEU A 98 9.42 5.64 -15.65
CA LEU A 98 10.31 6.27 -14.66
C LEU A 98 9.99 7.76 -14.41
N ASN A 99 9.23 8.39 -15.29
CA ASN A 99 8.83 9.79 -15.16
C ASN A 99 7.80 10.05 -14.05
N SER A 100 7.04 9.03 -13.65
CA SER A 100 5.88 9.17 -12.76
C SER A 100 5.73 8.04 -11.75
N GLN A 101 6.33 6.88 -11.98
CA GLN A 101 6.27 5.72 -11.09
C GLN A 101 7.54 5.67 -10.23
N PHE A 102 7.55 6.49 -9.17
CA PHE A 102 8.74 6.76 -8.34
C PHE A 102 9.34 5.52 -7.65
N LEU A 103 8.58 4.42 -7.58
CA LEU A 103 9.01 3.13 -7.03
C LEU A 103 10.08 2.46 -7.90
N PHE A 104 10.15 2.82 -9.17
CA PHE A 104 10.99 2.15 -10.16
C PHE A 104 12.25 2.96 -10.44
N ARG A 105 13.39 2.28 -10.50
CA ARG A 105 14.69 2.88 -10.85
C ARG A 105 15.12 2.40 -12.23
N PRO A 106 16.05 3.10 -12.91
CA PRO A 106 16.58 2.65 -14.20
C PRO A 106 17.14 1.22 -14.19
N LYS A 107 17.67 0.76 -13.05
CA LYS A 107 18.17 -0.61 -12.85
C LYS A 107 17.08 -1.70 -12.80
N ASP A 108 15.82 -1.30 -12.64
CA ASP A 108 14.69 -2.21 -12.49
C ASP A 108 13.92 -2.39 -13.82
N VAL A 109 14.31 -1.68 -14.88
CA VAL A 109 13.71 -1.80 -16.21
C VAL A 109 13.78 -3.24 -16.71
N GLY A 110 12.67 -3.73 -17.26
CA GLY A 110 12.48 -5.10 -17.71
C GLY A 110 12.04 -6.08 -16.62
N ARG A 111 12.02 -5.68 -15.34
CA ARG A 111 11.49 -6.51 -14.25
C ARG A 111 9.97 -6.36 -14.13
N PRO A 112 9.26 -7.38 -13.61
CA PRO A 112 7.85 -7.22 -13.25
C PRO A 112 7.66 -6.08 -12.24
N LYS A 113 6.65 -5.24 -12.44
CA LYS A 113 6.35 -4.14 -11.52
C LYS A 113 6.08 -4.64 -10.09
N MET A 114 5.41 -5.80 -9.99
CA MET A 114 5.07 -6.44 -8.73
C MET A 114 6.28 -6.86 -7.90
N ASP A 115 7.33 -7.40 -8.53
CA ASP A 115 8.55 -7.78 -7.82
C ASP A 115 9.22 -6.55 -7.17
N GLN A 116 9.22 -5.42 -7.89
CA GLN A 116 9.80 -4.18 -7.40
C GLN A 116 8.92 -3.51 -6.34
N TRP A 117 7.60 -3.56 -6.48
CA TRP A 117 6.67 -3.07 -5.46
C TRP A 117 6.83 -3.87 -4.16
N ASN A 118 6.88 -5.20 -4.23
CA ASN A 118 7.10 -6.08 -3.06
C ASN A 118 8.40 -5.74 -2.33
N ALA A 119 9.48 -5.49 -3.08
CA ALA A 119 10.77 -5.13 -2.51
C ALA A 119 10.76 -3.76 -1.79
N ASP A 120 10.07 -2.76 -2.34
CA ASP A 120 10.02 -1.43 -1.74
C ASP A 120 9.03 -1.36 -0.56
N ILE A 121 7.86 -2.01 -0.68
CA ILE A 121 6.81 -1.93 0.33
C ILE A 121 7.12 -2.72 1.60
N SER A 122 7.79 -3.88 1.47
CA SER A 122 8.18 -4.71 2.62
C SER A 122 9.14 -3.99 3.58
N SER A 123 9.83 -2.95 3.09
CA SER A 123 10.70 -2.11 3.92
C SER A 123 9.97 -0.96 4.63
N LYS A 124 8.71 -0.71 4.25
CA LYS A 124 7.94 0.47 4.63
C LYS A 124 6.72 0.15 5.48
N LEU A 125 6.07 -0.99 5.29
CA LEU A 125 4.96 -1.46 6.14
C LEU A 125 5.54 -2.14 7.38
#